data_AF-A0A370IGE6-F1
#
_entry.id   AF-A0A370IGE6-F1
#
_cell.length_a   1.000
_cell.length_b   1.000
_cell.length_c   1.000
_cell.angle_alpha   90.00
_cell.angle_beta   90.00
_cell.angle_gamma   90.00
#
_symmetry.space_group_name_H-M   'P 1'
#
loop_
_entity.id
_entity.type
_entity.pdbx_description
1 polymer ?
#
loop_
_entity_poly.entity_id
_entity_poly.type
_entity_poly.pdbx_seq_one_letter_code
_entity_poly.pdbx_strand_id
1 'polypeptide(L)' 'MGKVKAKKVSSLKPKKKCCRKSTRCVKCPVVIMRMKKAEAAGCCGKDLKKALKQARAA' A
#
# COMPACT_ATOMS: atom_id res chain seq x y z
N MET A 1 1.62 11.84 9.06
CA MET A 1 1.01 10.82 8.18
C MET A 1 -0.47 11.16 7.96
N GLY A 2 -0.79 12.05 7.02
CA GLY A 2 -2.15 12.53 6.81
C GLY A 2 -3.07 11.42 6.28
N LYS A 3 -3.98 10.93 7.14
CA LYS A 3 -5.25 10.21 6.91
C LYS A 3 -5.45 9.37 5.62
N VAL A 4 -4.41 8.76 5.04
CA VAL A 4 -4.64 7.70 4.04
C VAL A 4 -5.05 6.44 4.81
N LYS A 5 -6.36 6.23 4.92
CA LYS A 5 -6.91 4.97 5.44
C LYS A 5 -6.33 3.86 4.56
N ALA A 6 -5.70 2.85 5.16
CA ALA A 6 -5.05 1.79 4.39
C ALA A 6 -6.03 1.06 3.44
N LYS A 7 -7.32 1.01 3.80
CA LYS A 7 -8.43 0.55 2.95
C LYS A 7 -8.60 1.35 1.65
N LYS A 8 -8.21 2.62 1.63
CA LYS A 8 -8.27 3.45 0.43
C LYS A 8 -7.07 3.21 -0.47
N VAL A 9 -5.98 2.62 0.02
CA VAL A 9 -4.73 2.49 -0.75
C VAL A 9 -4.88 1.50 -1.90
N SER A 10 -5.57 0.38 -1.67
CA SER A 10 -5.89 -0.62 -2.68
C SER A 10 -6.79 -0.09 -3.81
N SER A 11 -7.69 0.85 -3.48
CA SER A 11 -8.58 1.51 -4.45
C SER A 11 -7.93 2.68 -5.18
N LEU A 12 -6.70 3.09 -4.81
CA LEU A 12 -6.00 4.16 -5.53
C LEU A 12 -5.51 3.67 -6.89
N LYS A 13 -5.60 4.54 -7.88
CA LYS A 13 -5.04 4.28 -9.21
C LYS A 13 -3.50 4.22 -9.09
N PRO A 14 -2.86 3.11 -9.51
CA PRO A 14 -1.42 2.98 -9.44
C PRO A 14 -0.73 3.92 -10.41
N LYS A 15 0.47 4.36 -10.04
CA LYS A 15 1.35 5.13 -10.93
C LYS A 15 1.81 4.23 -12.09
N LYS A 16 2.01 4.81 -13.28
CA LYS A 16 2.52 4.12 -14.48
C LYS A 16 3.83 3.35 -14.25
N LYS A 17 4.72 3.87 -13.41
CA LYS A 17 6.02 3.24 -13.08
C LYS A 17 6.26 3.25 -11.58
N CYS A 18 6.98 2.24 -11.09
CA CYS A 18 7.48 2.18 -9.71
C CYS A 18 8.40 3.38 -9.45
N CYS A 19 8.26 4.02 -8.28
CA CYS A 19 9.06 5.19 -7.93
C CYS A 19 10.52 4.87 -7.60
N ARG A 20 10.89 3.60 -7.36
CA ARG A 20 12.24 3.12 -7.00
C ARG A 20 12.95 3.87 -5.85
N LYS A 21 12.21 4.69 -5.09
CA LYS A 21 12.71 5.38 -3.90
C LYS A 21 12.94 4.39 -2.75
N SER A 22 13.88 4.71 -1.88
CA SER A 22 14.15 3.99 -0.62
C SER A 22 12.90 3.79 0.23
N THR A 23 12.00 4.77 0.24
CA THR A 23 10.62 4.59 0.73
C THR A 23 9.63 4.74 -0.43
N ARG A 24 8.94 3.65 -0.78
CA ARG A 24 7.96 3.66 -1.88
C ARG A 24 6.77 4.57 -1.53
N CYS A 25 6.26 5.24 -2.56
CA CYS A 25 5.08 6.07 -2.44
C CYS A 25 3.80 5.22 -2.33
N VAL A 26 2.76 5.79 -1.73
CA VAL A 26 1.49 5.08 -1.50
C VAL A 26 0.81 4.65 -2.80
N LYS A 27 0.97 5.42 -3.89
CA LYS A 27 0.46 5.10 -5.23
C LYS A 27 1.40 4.22 -6.06
N CYS A 28 2.46 3.67 -5.46
CA CYS A 28 3.38 2.81 -6.20
C CYS A 28 2.64 1.54 -6.64
N PRO A 29 2.78 1.09 -7.90
CA PRO A 29 2.13 -0.13 -8.37
C PRO A 29 2.43 -1.34 -7.48
N VAL A 30 3.66 -1.44 -6.95
CA VAL A 30 4.04 -2.52 -6.02
C VAL A 30 3.30 -2.41 -4.67
N VAL A 31 3.14 -1.20 -4.16
CA VAL A 31 2.43 -0.95 -2.89
C VAL A 31 0.95 -1.28 -3.02
N ILE A 32 0.33 -0.88 -4.12
CA ILE A 32 -1.09 -1.14 -4.40
C ILE A 32 -1.33 -2.64 -4.63
N MET A 33 -0.47 -3.32 -5.38
CA MET A 33 -0.55 -4.77 -5.59
C MET A 33 -0.44 -5.54 -4.26
N ARG A 34 0.51 -5.17 -3.38
CA ARG A 34 0.64 -5.78 -2.05
C ARG A 34 -0.55 -5.47 -1.15
N MET A 35 -1.10 -4.27 -1.23
CA MET A 35 -2.31 -3.89 -0.51
C MET A 35 -3.53 -4.69 -0.95
N LYS A 36 -3.71 -4.88 -2.25
CA LYS A 36 -4.79 -5.72 -2.79
C LYS A 36 -4.65 -7.17 -2.33
N LYS A 37 -3.43 -7.72 -2.29
CA LYS A 37 -3.18 -9.05 -1.72
C LYS A 37 -3.52 -9.11 -0.23
N ALA A 38 -3.15 -8.09 0.54
CA ALA A 38 -3.47 -8.04 1.96
C ALA A 38 -4.98 -7.96 2.22
N GLU A 39 -5.71 -7.17 1.43
CA GLU A 39 -7.18 -7.13 1.51
C GLU A 39 -7.82 -8.45 1.09
N ALA A 40 -7.33 -9.09 0.01
CA ALA A 40 -7.79 -10.40 -0.41
C ALA A 40 -7.50 -11.48 0.66
N ALA A 41 -6.42 -11.32 1.43
CA ALA A 41 -6.10 -12.15 2.59
C ALA A 41 -6.92 -11.81 3.86
N GLY A 42 -7.91 -10.90 3.77
CA GLY A 42 -8.76 -10.53 4.90
C GLY A 42 -8.11 -9.64 5.95
N CYS A 43 -6.92 -9.07 5.68
CA CYS A 43 -6.22 -8.22 6.64
C CYS A 43 -7.04 -6.95 6.95
N CYS A 44 -7.37 -6.75 8.23
CA CYS A 44 -8.19 -5.62 8.68
C CYS A 44 -7.45 -4.73 9.69
N GLY A 45 -7.89 -3.47 9.79
CA GLY A 45 -7.48 -2.57 10.87
C GLY A 45 -5.96 -2.38 11.04
N LYS A 46 -5.39 -2.98 12.10
CA LYS A 46 -3.99 -2.83 12.50
C LYS A 46 -3.05 -3.55 11.53
N ASP A 47 -3.44 -4.71 11.01
CA ASP A 47 -2.61 -5.50 10.11
C ASP A 47 -2.49 -4.85 8.73
N LEU A 48 -3.56 -4.19 8.27
CA LEU A 48 -3.52 -3.39 7.06
C LEU A 48 -2.54 -2.19 7.18
N LYS A 49 -2.41 -1.59 8.37
CA LYS A 49 -1.39 -0.55 8.61
C LYS A 49 0.04 -1.12 8.61
N LYS A 50 0.24 -2.32 9.18
CA LYS A 50 1.53 -3.03 9.14
C LYS A 50 1.91 -3.41 7.70
N ALA A 51 0.97 -3.95 6.95
CA ALA A 51 1.13 -4.26 5.53
C ALA A 51 1.49 -3.02 4.71
N LEU A 52 0.92 -1.85 5.03
CA LEU A 52 1.29 -0.58 4.36
C LEU A 52 2.74 -0.20 4.62
N LYS A 53 3.19 -0.31 5.87
CA LYS A 53 4.56 0.00 6.25
C LYS A 53 5.53 -0.95 5.55
N GLN A 54 5.26 -2.26 5.58
CA GLN A 54 6.07 -3.26 4.88
C GLN A 54 6.09 -3.08 3.36
N ALA A 55 4.94 -2.76 2.76
CA ALA A 55 4.86 -2.52 1.32
C ALA A 55 5.68 -1.30 0.89
N ARG A 56 5.77 -0.27 1.76
CA ARG A 56 6.51 0.97 1.50
C ARG A 56 8.01 0.89 1.81
N ALA A 57 8.41 0.04 2.73
CA ALA A 57 9.82 -0.17 3.11
C ALA A 57 10.58 -1.13 2.19
N ALA A 58 9.86 -1.83 1.30
CA ALA A 58 10.45 -2.72 0.31
C ALA A 58 10.92 -2.00 -0.94
#